data_AF-A0A9X4KSF9-F1
#
_entry.id   AF-A0A9X4KSF9-F1
#
_cell.length_a   1.000
_cell.length_b   1.000
_cell.length_c   1.000
_cell.angle_alpha   90.00
_cell.angle_beta   90.00
_cell.angle_gamma   90.00
#
_symmetry.space_group_name_H-M   'P 1'
#
loop_
_entity.id
_entity.type
_entity.pdbx_description
1 polymer ?
#
loop_
_entity_poly.entity_id
_entity_poly.type
_entity_poly.pdbx_seq_one_letter_code
_entity_poly.pdbx_strand_id
1 'polypeptide(L)'
;MDDLLQSHTARTMLANSEFIVMLNQSSTDRKELAELLNISDLQLSYITNVDAGNGLMKIGSSLVPFSDQFPRDTMLYKLMTTKPGE
;
A
#
# COMPACT_ATOMS: atom_id res chain seq x y z
N MET A 1 6.52 16.70 -13.83
CA MET A 1 6.26 15.31 -13.41
C MET A 1 6.34 15.37 -11.90
N ASP A 2 5.20 15.63 -11.25
CA ASP A 2 5.17 15.85 -9.81
C ASP A 2 5.19 14.51 -9.09
N ASP A 3 6.27 14.37 -8.35
CA ASP A 3 6.86 13.17 -7.81
C ASP A 3 6.45 13.17 -6.34
N LEU A 4 5.40 12.41 -5.99
CA LEU A 4 4.72 12.52 -4.67
C LEU A 4 5.72 12.56 -3.51
N LEU A 5 6.80 11.79 -3.61
CA LEU A 5 7.86 11.71 -2.61
C LEU A 5 8.89 12.86 -2.68
N GLN A 6 8.93 13.65 -3.74
CA GLN A 6 9.69 14.92 -3.80
C GLN A 6 8.94 16.07 -3.13
N SER A 7 7.61 16.01 -3.07
CA SER A 7 6.83 17.01 -2.35
C SER A 7 7.01 16.85 -0.85
N HIS A 8 7.68 17.80 -0.22
CA HIS A 8 7.85 17.83 1.23
C HIS A 8 6.51 17.73 1.98
N THR A 9 5.48 18.40 1.47
CA THR A 9 4.13 18.34 2.04
C THR A 9 3.56 16.93 1.96
N ALA A 10 3.67 16.26 0.81
CA ALA A 10 3.14 14.91 0.64
C ALA A 10 3.91 13.86 1.45
N ARG A 11 5.24 13.95 1.53
CA ARG A 11 6.05 13.12 2.44
C ARG A 11 5.59 13.28 3.89
N THR A 12 5.35 14.52 4.31
CA THR A 12 4.89 14.83 5.67
C THR A 12 3.50 14.26 5.92
N MET A 13 2.60 14.33 4.94
CA MET A 13 1.27 13.70 5.03
C MET A 13 1.40 12.19 5.21
N LEU A 14 2.23 11.51 4.42
CA LEU A 14 2.46 10.07 4.51
C LEU A 14 3.08 9.68 5.85
N ALA A 15 4.16 10.33 6.27
CA ALA A 15 4.87 10.00 7.52
C ALA A 15 3.98 10.18 8.76
N ASN A 16 3.10 11.18 8.76
CA ASN A 16 2.19 11.46 9.88
C ASN A 16 0.85 10.73 9.79
N SER A 17 0.55 10.03 8.71
CA SER A 17 -0.71 9.30 8.58
C SER A 17 -0.71 8.13 9.56
N GLU A 18 -1.69 8.11 10.47
CA GLU A 18 -1.85 7.03 11.46
C GLU A 18 -2.21 5.70 10.78
N PHE A 19 -2.94 5.78 9.68
CA PHE A 19 -3.41 4.63 8.91
C PHE A 19 -2.98 4.73 7.44
N ILE A 20 -2.33 3.68 6.93
CA ILE A 20 -1.93 3.58 5.52
C ILE A 20 -2.16 2.16 5.04
N VAL A 21 -2.72 2.01 3.85
CA VAL A 21 -2.77 0.73 3.12
C VAL A 21 -1.84 0.86 1.91
N MET A 22 -0.77 0.06 1.90
CA MET A 22 0.19 -0.01 0.80
C MET A 22 0.01 -1.32 0.06
N LEU A 23 -0.42 -1.26 -1.19
CA LEU A 23 -0.46 -2.39 -2.11
C LEU A 23 0.92 -2.60 -2.76
N ASN A 24 1.00 -3.48 -3.75
CA ASN A 24 2.21 -3.68 -4.55
C ASN A 24 2.79 -2.35 -5.09
N GLN A 25 4.08 -2.09 -4.84
CA GLN A 25 4.77 -0.87 -5.25
C GLN A 25 5.78 -1.13 -6.39
N SER A 26 6.03 -0.10 -7.19
CA SER A 26 7.07 -0.09 -8.23
C SER A 26 8.48 -0.18 -7.61
N SER A 27 9.49 -0.60 -8.38
CA SER A 27 10.87 -0.70 -7.86
C SER A 27 11.49 0.65 -7.50
N THR A 28 11.10 1.73 -8.18
CA THR A 28 11.58 3.08 -7.92
C THR A 28 11.01 3.62 -6.61
N ASP A 29 9.71 3.46 -6.40
CA ASP A 29 9.01 4.12 -5.30
C ASP A 29 9.14 3.32 -3.99
N ARG A 30 9.28 1.98 -4.08
CA ARG A 30 9.34 1.13 -2.87
C ARG A 30 10.49 1.49 -1.93
N LYS A 31 11.65 1.88 -2.48
CA LYS A 31 12.85 2.15 -1.66
C LYS A 31 12.65 3.41 -0.83
N GLU A 32 12.19 4.47 -1.47
CA GLU A 32 11.95 5.74 -0.80
C GLU A 32 10.78 5.65 0.19
N LEU A 33 9.73 4.91 -0.14
CA LEU A 33 8.64 4.60 0.80
C LEU A 33 9.11 3.78 2.00
N ALA A 34 10.00 2.82 1.79
CA ALA A 34 10.54 1.99 2.86
C ALA A 34 11.37 2.81 3.86
N GLU A 35 12.18 3.73 3.36
CA GLU A 35 12.91 4.68 4.20
C GLU A 35 11.96 5.62 4.94
N LEU A 36 10.97 6.19 4.25
CA LEU A 36 10.01 7.13 4.83
C LEU A 36 9.19 6.52 5.98
N LEU A 37 8.81 5.25 5.84
CA LEU A 37 7.90 4.57 6.76
C LEU A 37 8.60 3.54 7.67
N ASN A 38 9.94 3.48 7.65
CA ASN A 38 10.75 2.52 8.41
C ASN A 38 10.36 1.05 8.18
N ILE A 39 10.16 0.68 6.91
CA ILE A 39 9.80 -0.67 6.49
C ILE A 39 11.07 -1.54 6.46
N SER A 40 11.08 -2.66 7.18
CA SER A 40 12.19 -3.62 7.13
C SER A 40 12.25 -4.41 5.82
N ASP A 41 13.39 -5.02 5.49
CA ASP A 41 13.54 -5.86 4.30
C ASP A 41 12.52 -7.01 4.25
N LEU A 42 12.20 -7.60 5.40
CA LEU A 42 11.16 -8.63 5.51
C LEU A 42 9.77 -8.05 5.22
N GLN A 43 9.45 -6.86 5.72
CA GLN A 43 8.17 -6.21 5.43
C GLN A 43 8.08 -5.77 3.97
N LEU A 44 9.21 -5.41 3.36
CA LEU A 44 9.29 -5.00 1.96
C LEU A 44 8.86 -6.12 1.00
N SER A 45 9.07 -7.40 1.36
CA SER A 45 8.60 -8.51 0.54
C SER A 45 7.07 -8.55 0.39
N TYR A 46 6.31 -7.95 1.32
CA TYR A 46 4.85 -7.89 1.26
C TYR A 46 4.30 -6.81 0.34
N ILE A 47 5.14 -5.95 -0.22
CA ILE A 47 4.76 -4.96 -1.24
C ILE A 47 5.56 -5.13 -2.54
N THR A 48 6.23 -6.27 -2.71
CA THR A 48 7.10 -6.57 -3.84
C THR A 48 6.61 -7.76 -4.65
N ASN A 49 6.08 -7.48 -5.85
CA ASN A 49 5.52 -8.46 -6.77
C ASN A 49 4.44 -9.33 -6.13
N VAL A 50 3.59 -8.71 -5.29
CA VAL A 50 2.47 -9.39 -4.63
C VAL A 50 1.21 -9.30 -5.47
N ASP A 51 0.32 -10.28 -5.34
CA ASP A 51 -0.96 -10.30 -6.06
C ASP A 51 -1.88 -9.16 -5.61
N ALA A 52 -2.81 -8.77 -6.48
CA ALA A 52 -3.80 -7.74 -6.19
C ALA A 52 -4.59 -8.06 -4.90
N GLY A 53 -4.78 -7.04 -4.06
CA GLY A 53 -5.43 -7.18 -2.75
C GLY A 53 -4.48 -7.53 -1.61
N ASN A 54 -3.21 -7.81 -1.89
CA ASN A 54 -2.19 -8.04 -0.85
C ASN A 54 -1.30 -6.82 -0.67
N GLY A 55 -0.78 -6.65 0.55
CA GLY A 55 0.07 -5.52 0.85
C GLY A 55 0.49 -5.42 2.32
N LEU A 56 0.88 -4.21 2.71
CA LEU A 56 1.27 -3.83 4.06
C LEU A 56 0.35 -2.73 4.59
N MET A 57 -0.12 -2.89 5.81
CA MET A 57 -0.99 -1.93 6.49
C MET A 57 -0.25 -1.29 7.66
N LYS A 58 -0.17 0.04 7.69
CA LYS A 58 0.31 0.82 8.84
C LYS A 58 -0.88 1.15 9.73
N ILE A 59 -0.77 0.84 11.02
CA ILE A 59 -1.74 1.22 12.06
C ILE A 59 -0.95 1.74 13.25
N GLY A 60 -1.01 3.05 13.48
CA GLY A 60 -0.15 3.73 14.45
C GLY A 60 1.33 3.49 14.11
N SER A 61 2.06 2.81 15.00
CA SER A 61 3.45 2.41 14.83
C SER A 61 3.64 1.00 14.26
N SER A 62 2.57 0.24 14.06
CA SER A 62 2.64 -1.15 13.61
C SER A 62 2.52 -1.23 12.09
N LEU A 63 3.32 -2.12 11.49
CA LEU A 63 3.24 -2.47 10.07
C LEU A 63 2.89 -3.96 9.98
N VAL A 64 1.69 -4.26 9.49
CA VAL A 64 1.10 -5.59 9.48
C VAL A 64 0.81 -6.01 8.04
N PRO A 65 1.30 -7.18 7.59
CA PRO A 65 0.91 -7.74 6.30
C PRO A 65 -0.60 -7.98 6.24
N PHE A 66 -1.22 -7.72 5.10
CA PHE A 66 -2.63 -8.05 4.90
C PHE A 66 -2.86 -8.75 3.55
N SER A 67 -3.92 -9.55 3.52
CA SER A 67 -4.44 -10.21 2.32
C SER A 67 -5.94 -9.95 2.26
N ASP A 68 -6.37 -9.22 1.24
CA ASP A 68 -7.79 -9.01 0.94
C ASP A 68 -8.29 -10.06 -0.05
N GLN A 69 -8.92 -11.10 0.50
CA GLN A 69 -9.58 -12.16 -0.26
C GLN A 69 -11.09 -12.02 -0.17
N PHE A 70 -11.59 -10.87 -0.65
CA PHE A 70 -13.02 -10.58 -0.60
C PHE A 70 -13.85 -11.53 -1.50
N PRO A 71 -14.98 -12.10 -1.01
CA PRO A 71 -15.84 -12.98 -1.80
C PRO A 71 -16.40 -12.28 -3.05
N ARG A 72 -16.04 -12.81 -4.24
CA ARG A 72 -16.36 -12.18 -5.53
C ARG A 72 -17.77 -12.44 -6.05
N ASP A 73 -18.44 -13.45 -5.51
CA ASP A 73 -19.82 -13.83 -5.83
C ASP A 73 -20.87 -12.97 -5.11
N THR A 74 -20.44 -11.91 -4.42
CA THR A 74 -21.31 -11.01 -3.67
C THR A 74 -21.70 -9.78 -4.48
N MET A 75 -22.90 -9.25 -4.22
CA MET A 75 -23.30 -7.94 -4.75
C MET A 75 -22.37 -6.83 -4.26
N LEU A 76 -21.82 -6.97 -3.06
CA LEU A 76 -20.91 -6.00 -2.48
C LEU A 76 -19.57 -5.94 -3.25
N TYR A 77 -19.00 -7.07 -3.68
CA TYR A 77 -17.80 -7.08 -4.53
C TYR A 77 -18.05 -6.34 -5.85
N LYS A 78 -19.18 -6.59 -6.50
CA LYS A 78 -19.56 -5.93 -7.76
C LYS A 78 -19.67 -4.41 -7.63
N LEU A 79 -20.03 -3.92 -6.45
CA LEU A 79 -20.11 -2.49 -6.16
C LEU A 79 -18.76 -1.86 -5.81
N MET A 80 -17.81 -2.65 -5.31
CA MET A 80 -16.53 -2.15 -4.78
C MET A 80 -15.33 -2.42 -5.70
N THR A 81 -15.44 -3.35 -6.65
CA THR A 81 -14.33 -3.68 -7.56
C THR A 81 -13.92 -2.45 -8.38
N THR A 82 -12.62 -2.22 -8.46
CA THR A 82 -12.02 -1.16 -9.27
C THR A 82 -11.43 -1.70 -10.57
N LYS A 83 -11.60 -3.00 -10.85
CA LYS A 83 -11.12 -3.65 -12.07
C LYS A 83 -12.09 -3.38 -13.21
N PRO A 84 -11.68 -2.63 -14.25
CA PRO A 84 -12.56 -2.35 -15.38
C PRO A 84 -12.89 -3.65 -16.14
N GLY A 85 -14.18 -3.92 -16.35
CA GLY A 85 -14.64 -5.07 -17.13
C GLY A 85 -14.81 -6.39 -16.36
N GLU A 86 -14.66 -6.37 -15.03
CA GLU A 86 -15.24 -7.41 -14.16
C GLU A 86 -16.74 -7.18 -13.92
#